data_AF-A0ABD0Q4A9-F1
#
_entry.id   AF-A0ABD0Q4A9-F1
#
_cell.length_a   1.000
_cell.length_b   1.000
_cell.length_c   1.000
_cell.angle_alpha   90.00
_cell.angle_beta   90.00
_cell.angle_gamma   90.00
#
_symmetry.space_group_name_H-M   'P 1'
#
loop_
_entity.id
_entity.type
_entity.pdbx_description
1 polymer ?
#
loop_
_entity_poly.entity_id
_entity_poly.type
_entity_poly.pdbx_seq_one_letter_code
_entity_poly.pdbx_strand_id
1 'polypeptide(L)' 'APYGKAVDMWSVGCILGELSDGQPLFPGESEIDQLFTIQKVLGPLPPEQMKLFYNNPRFAGLR' A
#
# COMPACT_ATOMS: atom_id res chain seq x y z
N ALA A 1 -7.19 0.41 -13.05
CA ALA A 1 -6.27 0.83 -14.13
C ALA A 1 -4.98 0.03 -13.99
N PRO A 2 -4.34 -0.41 -15.08
CA PRO A 2 -3.00 -0.99 -14.99
C PRO A 2 -2.02 0.06 -14.44
N TYR A 3 -0.92 -0.41 -13.85
CA TYR A 3 0.14 0.45 -13.34
C TYR A 3 0.63 1.43 -14.43
N GLY A 4 1.02 2.62 -14.02
CA GLY A 4 1.53 3.68 -14.89
C GLY A 4 2.27 4.73 -14.06
N LYS A 5 2.57 5.89 -14.64
CA LYS A 5 3.40 6.95 -14.01
C LYS A 5 2.97 7.37 -12.59
N ALA A 6 1.71 7.15 -12.21
CA ALA A 6 1.23 7.43 -10.86
C ALA A 6 1.97 6.63 -9.76
N VAL A 7 2.56 5.47 -10.08
CA VAL A 7 3.37 4.70 -9.11
C VAL A 7 4.63 5.46 -8.69
N ASP A 8 5.22 6.24 -9.60
CA ASP A 8 6.39 7.06 -9.30
C ASP A 8 6.03 8.16 -8.30
N MET A 9 4.85 8.77 -8.48
CA MET A 9 4.33 9.79 -7.56
C MET A 9 4.05 9.25 -6.16
N TRP A 10 3.62 7.98 -6.06
CA TRP A 10 3.46 7.30 -4.76
C TRP A 10 4.82 7.18 -4.06
N SER A 11 5.85 6.70 -4.75
CA SER A 11 7.21 6.58 -4.21
C SER A 11 7.78 7.93 -3.77
N VAL A 12 7.57 9.01 -4.55
CA VAL A 12 7.96 10.37 -4.17
C VAL A 12 7.30 10.80 -2.87
N GLY A 13 6.01 10.50 -2.69
CA GLY A 13 5.28 10.80 -1.45
C GLY A 13 5.86 10.08 -0.23
N CYS A 14 6.21 8.79 -0.36
CA CYS A 14 6.86 8.04 0.71
C CYS A 14 8.20 8.66 1.11
N ILE A 15 9.04 9.00 0.13
CA ILE A 15 10.35 9.62 0.37
C ILE A 15 10.20 10.99 1.03
N LEU A 16 9.25 11.81 0.58
CA LEU A 16 8.99 13.12 1.18
C LEU A 16 8.55 13.01 2.64
N GLY A 17 7.69 12.02 2.95
CA GLY A 17 7.31 11.71 4.33
C GLY A 17 8.52 11.33 5.18
N GLU A 18 9.33 10.39 4.70
CA GLU A 18 10.53 9.90 5.41
C GLU A 18 11.59 10.99 5.60
N LEU A 19 11.77 11.90 4.63
CA LEU A 19 12.69 13.03 4.77
C LEU A 19 12.29 14.01 5.88
N SER A 20 11.01 14.02 6.29
CA SER A 20 10.51 14.99 7.27
C SER A 20 10.88 14.64 8.71
N ASP A 21 11.00 13.36 9.05
CA ASP A 21 11.30 12.88 10.41
C ASP A 21 12.38 11.79 10.47
N GLY A 22 12.89 11.33 9.32
CA GLY A 22 13.92 10.31 9.20
C GLY A 22 13.42 8.88 9.41
N GLN A 23 12.10 8.63 9.42
CA GLN A 23 11.52 7.30 9.60
C GLN A 23 10.74 6.87 8.35
N PRO A 24 10.82 5.60 7.92
CA PRO A 24 10.05 5.13 6.77
C PRO A 24 8.55 5.33 6.98
N LEU A 25 7.87 5.95 6.00
CA LEU A 25 6.45 6.30 6.14
C LEU A 25 5.53 5.08 6.31
N PHE A 26 5.88 3.96 5.67
CA PHE A 26 5.11 2.71 5.73
C PHE A 26 6.08 1.50 5.88
N PRO A 27 6.53 1.18 7.10
CA PRO A 27 7.50 0.12 7.34
C PRO A 27 6.82 -1.26 7.47
N GLY A 28 6.35 -1.81 6.35
CA GLY A 28 5.73 -3.15 6.35
C GLY A 28 6.75 -4.29 6.27
N GLU A 29 6.53 -5.35 7.04
CA GLU A 29 7.43 -6.52 7.12
C GLU A 29 7.04 -7.67 6.16
N SER A 30 5.85 -7.59 5.57
CA SER A 30 5.34 -8.53 4.55
C SER A 30 4.38 -7.83 3.59
N GLU A 31 3.99 -8.47 2.49
CA GLU A 31 3.01 -7.90 1.54
C GLU A 31 1.68 -7.54 2.22
N ILE A 32 1.22 -8.36 3.17
CA ILE A 32 -0.04 -8.13 3.90
C ILE A 32 0.13 -7.03 4.94
N ASP A 33 1.23 -7.08 5.68
CA ASP A 33 1.52 -6.07 6.69
C ASP A 33 1.76 -4.68 6.07
N GLN A 34 2.36 -4.62 4.87
CA GLN A 34 2.50 -3.39 4.10
C GLN A 34 1.14 -2.77 3.76
N LEU A 35 0.19 -3.57 3.25
CA LEU A 35 -1.17 -3.10 2.94
C LEU A 35 -1.92 -2.66 4.21
N PHE A 36 -1.70 -3.34 5.33
CA PHE A 36 -2.28 -2.97 6.62
C PHE A 36 -1.72 -1.64 7.15
N THR A 37 -0.39 -1.47 7.08
CA THR A 37 0.31 -0.26 7.52
C THR A 37 -0.11 0.97 6.72
N ILE A 38 -0.26 0.84 5.40
CA ILE A 38 -0.79 1.93 4.55
C ILE A 38 -2.20 2.33 5.01
N GLN A 39 -3.07 1.35 5.27
CA GLN A 39 -4.46 1.63 5.66
C GLN A 39 -4.60 2.23 7.05
N LYS A 40 -3.69 1.93 7.98
CA LYS A 40 -3.65 2.58 9.29
C LYS A 40 -3.47 4.10 9.20
N VAL A 41 -2.72 4.56 8.21
CA VAL A 41 -2.38 5.98 8.03
C VAL A 41 -3.37 6.70 7.12
N LEU A 42 -3.73 6.08 5.98
CA LEU A 42 -4.54 6.71 4.93
C LEU A 42 -6.02 6.30 4.94
N GLY A 43 -6.40 5.35 5.81
CA GLY A 43 -7.72 4.75 5.82
C GLY A 43 -7.86 3.55 4.87
N PRO A 44 -9.08 2.99 4.74
CA PRO A 44 -9.31 1.75 4.00
C PRO A 44 -8.98 1.88 2.51
N LEU A 45 -8.47 0.80 1.90
CA LEU A 45 -8.21 0.78 0.46
C LEU A 45 -9.51 1.02 -0.34
N PRO A 46 -9.43 1.70 -1.50
CA PRO A 46 -10.57 1.86 -2.39
C PRO A 46 -11.25 0.52 -2.74
N PRO A 47 -12.58 0.48 -2.93
CA PRO A 47 -13.32 -0.76 -3.19
C PRO A 47 -12.76 -1.59 -4.36
N GLU A 48 -12.29 -0.95 -5.42
CA GLU A 48 -11.70 -1.64 -6.57
C GLU A 48 -10.37 -2.35 -6.22
N GLN A 49 -9.55 -1.78 -5.34
CA GLN A 49 -8.32 -2.41 -4.87
C GLN A 49 -8.61 -3.58 -3.92
N MET A 50 -9.63 -3.43 -3.06
CA MET A 50 -10.10 -4.53 -2.21
C MET A 50 -10.66 -5.71 -3.03
N LYS A 51 -11.41 -5.45 -4.11
CA LYS A 51 -11.86 -6.49 -5.04
C LYS A 51 -10.67 -7.23 -5.67
N LEU A 52 -9.63 -6.50 -6.10
CA LEU A 52 -8.41 -7.12 -6.64
C LEU A 52 -7.69 -7.98 -5.61
N PHE A 53 -7.63 -7.54 -4.35
CA PHE A 53 -7.05 -8.32 -3.27
C PHE A 53 -7.77 -9.67 -3.08
N TYR A 54 -9.10 -9.66 -2.97
CA TYR A 54 -9.88 -10.91 -2.80
C TYR A 54 -9.87 -11.83 -4.01
N ASN A 55 -9.75 -11.28 -5.22
CA ASN A 55 -9.68 -12.07 -6.45
C ASN A 55 -8.28 -12.62 -6.73
N ASN A 56 -7.25 -12.18 -6.01
CA ASN A 56 -5.89 -12.65 -6.21
C ASN A 56 -5.72 -14.05 -5.59
N PRO A 57 -5.41 -15.08 -6.39
CA PRO A 57 -5.27 -16.46 -5.89
C PRO A 57 -4.21 -16.60 -4.79
N ARG A 58 -3.20 -15.72 -4.77
CA ARG A 58 -2.16 -15.71 -3.73
C ARG A 58 -2.75 -15.42 -2.34
N PHE A 59 -3.85 -14.67 -2.26
CA PHE A 59 -4.46 -14.23 -1.01
C PHE A 59 -5.79 -14.92 -0.71
N ALA A 60 -6.22 -15.88 -1.54
CA ALA A 60 -7.52 -16.56 -1.42
C ALA A 60 -7.75 -17.28 -0.07
N GLY A 61 -6.69 -17.60 0.67
CA GLY A 61 -6.74 -18.25 1.98
C GLY A 61 -6.68 -17.33 3.20
N LEU A 62 -6.53 -16.01 3.01
CA LEU A 62 -6.38 -15.03 4.10
C LEU A 62 -7.73 -14.49 4.62
N ARG A 63 -8.78 -15.30 4.59
CA ARG A 63 -10.10 -14.93 5.10
C ARG A 63 -10.20 -15.02 6.62
#